data_AF-A0A0C3NEP8-F1
#
_entry.id   AF-A0A0C3NEP8-F1
#
_cell.length_a   1.000
_cell.length_b   1.000
_cell.length_c   1.000
_cell.angle_alpha   90.00
_cell.angle_beta   90.00
_cell.angle_gamma   90.00
#
_symmetry.space_group_name_H-M   'P 1'
#
loop_
_entity.id
_entity.type
_entity.pdbx_description
1 polymer ?
#
loop_
_entity_poly.entity_id
_entity_poly.type
_entity_poly.pdbx_seq_one_letter_code
_entity_poly.pdbx_strand_id
1 'polypeptide(L)'
;DEDKGLPTTDPAICVLHWHIHATAGRATGSDESWYHLRSQIWVTSIMLNPPSLWLTMNPCDLHDPLVQVFAGEHIDLDNFNAHIGPCKSRQAQNMANNPYTSAKFFHFLIKMILGTLFGVMFPMQQHKSTEGIFSHVFAYFGVVKSQGRGTLHLHMLLWLSNAPSMEEMELLLKCPDFHECVKDFIKASIHAYLPGLES
;
A
#
# COMPACT_ATOMS: atom_id res chain seq x y z
N ASP A 1 -5.80 19.81 -34.19
CA ASP A 1 -6.72 20.39 -33.18
C ASP A 1 -6.41 19.94 -31.76
N GLU A 2 -6.07 18.65 -31.53
CA GLU A 2 -5.65 18.16 -30.20
C GLU A 2 -4.38 18.80 -29.64
N ASP A 3 -3.33 19.01 -30.45
CA ASP A 3 -2.10 19.70 -30.00
C ASP A 3 -2.32 21.16 -29.54
N LYS A 4 -3.50 21.72 -29.84
CA LYS A 4 -3.91 23.07 -29.43
C LYS A 4 -4.88 23.06 -28.24
N GLY A 5 -5.20 21.90 -27.67
CA GLY A 5 -6.15 21.74 -26.57
C GLY A 5 -7.61 22.04 -26.94
N LEU A 6 -7.95 22.06 -28.23
CA LEU A 6 -9.31 22.32 -28.69
C LEU A 6 -10.10 21.00 -28.78
N PRO A 7 -11.36 20.95 -28.31
CA PRO A 7 -12.17 19.75 -28.38
C PRO A 7 -12.45 19.36 -29.83
N THR A 8 -12.25 18.09 -30.16
CA THR A 8 -12.47 17.54 -31.50
C THR A 8 -13.95 17.65 -31.87
N THR A 9 -14.25 18.26 -33.01
CA THR A 9 -15.61 18.52 -33.49
C THR A 9 -16.11 17.52 -34.53
N ASP A 10 -15.24 16.63 -35.03
CA ASP A 10 -15.62 15.57 -35.96
C ASP A 10 -16.48 14.50 -35.26
N PRO A 11 -17.75 14.29 -35.69
CA PRO A 11 -18.64 13.33 -35.05
C PRO A 11 -18.13 11.89 -35.06
N ALA A 12 -17.41 11.47 -36.11
CA ALA A 12 -16.87 10.12 -36.20
C ALA A 12 -15.71 9.93 -35.21
N ILE A 13 -14.88 10.95 -35.02
CA ILE A 13 -13.80 10.93 -34.00
C ILE A 13 -14.40 10.94 -32.59
N CYS A 14 -15.45 11.72 -32.33
CA CYS A 14 -16.13 11.70 -31.03
C CYS A 14 -16.70 10.31 -30.70
N VAL A 15 -17.33 9.64 -31.67
CA VAL A 15 -17.86 8.28 -31.50
C VAL A 15 -16.75 7.26 -31.26
N LEU A 16 -15.62 7.39 -31.95
CA LEU A 16 -14.44 6.55 -31.72
C LEU A 16 -13.88 6.75 -30.32
N HIS A 17 -13.71 8.01 -29.88
CA HIS A 17 -13.27 8.34 -28.52
C HIS A 17 -14.19 7.73 -27.46
N TRP A 18 -15.50 7.81 -27.66
CA TRP A 18 -16.46 7.20 -26.74
C TRP A 18 -16.29 5.68 -26.63
N HIS A 19 -16.10 4.98 -27.76
CA HIS A 19 -15.83 3.54 -27.75
C HIS A 19 -14.49 3.19 -27.10
N ILE A 20 -13.45 3.99 -27.35
CA ILE A 20 -12.14 3.84 -26.72
C ILE A 20 -12.29 4.00 -25.21
N HIS A 21 -12.94 5.05 -24.72
CA HIS A 21 -13.16 5.26 -23.28
C HIS A 21 -13.99 4.14 -22.64
N ALA A 22 -15.10 3.75 -23.28
CA ALA A 22 -15.96 2.68 -22.79
C ALA A 22 -15.24 1.32 -22.69
N THR A 23 -14.29 1.05 -23.58
CA THR A 23 -13.50 -0.19 -23.56
C THR A 23 -12.26 -0.08 -22.68
N ALA A 24 -11.61 1.09 -22.65
CA ALA A 24 -10.39 1.37 -21.90
C ALA A 24 -10.61 1.27 -20.39
N GLY A 25 -11.81 1.57 -19.87
CA GLY A 25 -12.13 1.38 -18.45
C GLY A 25 -11.91 -0.05 -17.93
N ARG A 26 -11.88 -1.06 -18.81
CA ARG A 26 -11.57 -2.46 -18.46
C ARG A 26 -10.08 -2.79 -18.49
N ALA A 27 -9.27 -1.97 -19.14
CA ALA A 27 -7.82 -2.13 -19.17
C ALA A 27 -7.22 -1.55 -17.88
N THR A 28 -6.51 -2.39 -17.12
CA THR A 28 -5.82 -1.94 -15.91
C THR A 28 -4.75 -0.91 -16.27
N GLY A 29 -4.78 0.25 -15.61
CA GLY A 29 -3.80 1.32 -15.81
C GLY A 29 -4.13 2.31 -16.93
N SER A 30 -5.28 2.16 -17.61
CA SER A 30 -5.82 3.17 -18.52
C SER A 30 -6.24 4.43 -17.78
N ASP A 31 -6.35 5.56 -18.50
CA ASP A 31 -6.85 6.83 -17.93
C ASP A 31 -8.22 6.66 -17.28
N GLU A 32 -9.13 5.93 -17.93
CA GLU A 32 -10.46 5.63 -17.40
C GLU A 32 -10.41 4.82 -16.09
N SER A 33 -9.50 3.83 -16.00
CA SER A 33 -9.30 3.10 -14.75
C SER A 33 -8.79 4.04 -13.63
N TRP A 34 -7.92 5.00 -13.96
CA TRP A 34 -7.46 6.01 -13.00
C TRP A 34 -8.56 6.99 -12.60
N TYR A 35 -9.42 7.41 -13.54
CA TYR A 35 -10.58 8.24 -13.23
C TYR A 35 -11.54 7.55 -12.27
N HIS A 36 -11.82 6.26 -12.50
CA HIS A 36 -12.66 5.47 -11.59
C HIS A 36 -12.05 5.38 -10.18
N LEU A 37 -10.76 5.06 -10.09
CA LEU A 37 -10.03 5.01 -8.81
C LEU A 37 -10.04 6.36 -8.09
N ARG A 38 -9.83 7.47 -8.81
CA ARG A 38 -9.93 8.83 -8.23
C ARG A 38 -11.33 9.14 -7.73
N SER A 39 -12.37 8.74 -8.46
CA SER A 39 -13.76 8.92 -8.05
C SER A 39 -14.05 8.19 -6.73
N GLN A 40 -13.55 6.95 -6.55
CA GLN A 40 -13.69 6.22 -5.29
C GLN A 40 -13.03 6.95 -4.12
N ILE A 41 -11.80 7.47 -4.31
CA ILE A 41 -11.12 8.27 -3.28
C ILE A 41 -11.95 9.51 -2.93
N TRP A 42 -12.43 10.24 -3.95
CA TRP A 42 -13.14 11.50 -3.77
C TRP A 42 -14.48 11.31 -3.04
N VAL A 43 -15.29 10.35 -3.48
CA VAL A 43 -16.57 10.01 -2.82
C VAL A 43 -16.35 9.56 -1.39
N THR A 44 -15.33 8.73 -1.13
CA THR A 44 -15.00 8.31 0.24
C THR A 44 -14.60 9.51 1.10
N SER A 45 -13.84 10.45 0.54
CA SER A 45 -13.40 11.65 1.25
C SER A 45 -14.54 12.61 1.56
N ILE A 46 -15.55 12.68 0.70
CA ILE A 46 -16.79 13.45 0.96
C ILE A 46 -17.56 12.83 2.13
N MET A 47 -17.63 11.50 2.21
CA MET A 47 -18.40 10.81 3.24
C MET A 47 -17.69 10.74 4.59
N LEU A 48 -16.35 10.65 4.59
CA LEU A 48 -15.54 10.30 5.78
C LEU A 48 -14.49 11.34 6.15
N ASN A 49 -14.53 12.54 5.55
CA ASN A 49 -13.45 13.54 5.56
C ASN A 49 -12.19 13.03 4.81
N PRO A 50 -11.15 13.85 4.61
CA PRO A 50 -9.89 13.40 4.03
C PRO A 50 -9.29 12.19 4.76
N PRO A 51 -8.53 11.32 4.07
CA PRO A 51 -7.91 10.16 4.69
C PRO A 51 -6.97 10.55 5.82
N SER A 52 -7.01 9.79 6.92
CA SER A 52 -6.18 10.01 8.11
C SER A 52 -4.71 9.68 7.86
N LEU A 53 -4.44 8.65 7.05
CA LEU A 53 -3.08 8.23 6.70
C LEU A 53 -2.96 7.98 5.20
N TRP A 54 -1.83 8.42 4.64
CA TRP A 54 -1.35 7.98 3.33
C TRP A 54 -0.03 7.27 3.51
N LEU A 55 0.02 5.99 3.12
CA LEU A 55 1.20 5.15 3.26
C LEU A 55 1.51 4.40 1.97
N THR A 56 2.77 4.01 1.84
CA THR A 56 3.25 3.13 0.77
C THR A 56 3.96 1.94 1.40
N MET A 57 3.49 0.74 1.11
CA MET A 57 4.16 -0.51 1.50
C MET A 57 4.94 -1.04 0.31
N ASN A 58 6.27 -1.09 0.43
CA ASN A 58 7.17 -1.51 -0.63
C ASN A 58 8.13 -2.59 -0.11
N PRO A 59 7.65 -3.83 0.10
CA PRO A 59 8.52 -4.91 0.54
C PRO A 59 9.53 -5.27 -0.54
N CYS A 60 10.76 -5.56 -0.12
CA CYS A 60 11.82 -5.98 -1.03
C CYS A 60 11.77 -7.50 -1.22
N ASP A 61 11.64 -7.96 -2.45
CA ASP A 61 11.63 -9.38 -2.82
C ASP A 61 13.01 -9.89 -3.30
N LEU A 62 13.98 -8.99 -3.51
CA LEU A 62 15.32 -9.37 -4.01
C LEU A 62 16.31 -9.75 -2.90
N HIS A 63 16.08 -9.28 -1.69
CA HIS A 63 17.02 -9.42 -0.58
C HIS A 63 16.39 -10.04 0.68
N ASP A 64 15.10 -10.35 0.63
CA ASP A 64 14.41 -10.99 1.73
C ASP A 64 14.50 -12.52 1.58
N PRO A 65 15.15 -13.25 2.50
CA PRO A 65 15.22 -14.70 2.43
C PRO A 65 13.84 -15.37 2.51
N LEU A 66 12.82 -14.74 3.10
CA LEU A 66 11.47 -15.29 3.18
C LEU A 66 10.84 -15.48 1.79
N VAL A 67 11.19 -14.64 0.81
CA VAL A 67 10.70 -14.82 -0.58
C VAL A 67 11.14 -16.16 -1.18
N GLN A 68 12.26 -16.70 -0.70
CA GLN A 68 12.83 -17.95 -1.22
C GLN A 68 12.01 -19.17 -0.76
N VAL A 69 11.33 -19.07 0.39
CA VAL A 69 10.35 -20.09 0.81
C VAL A 69 9.23 -20.22 -0.24
N PHE A 70 8.77 -19.09 -0.78
CA PHE A 70 7.76 -19.08 -1.84
C PHE A 70 8.31 -19.59 -3.18
N ALA A 71 9.63 -19.52 -3.38
CA ALA A 71 10.33 -20.11 -4.52
C ALA A 71 10.54 -21.63 -4.39
N GLY A 72 10.22 -22.22 -3.22
CA GLY A 72 10.41 -23.65 -2.94
C GLY A 72 11.76 -24.00 -2.34
N GLU A 73 12.55 -23.01 -1.90
CA GLU A 73 13.79 -23.27 -1.16
C GLU A 73 13.47 -23.74 0.26
N HIS A 74 14.23 -24.71 0.76
CA HIS A 74 14.07 -25.25 2.11
C HIS A 74 14.75 -24.33 3.13
N ILE A 75 13.97 -23.42 3.71
CA ILE A 75 14.39 -22.56 4.82
C ILE A 75 13.60 -22.96 6.05
N ASP A 76 14.32 -23.24 7.14
CA ASP A 76 13.73 -23.50 8.45
C ASP A 76 13.16 -22.19 9.01
N LEU A 77 11.83 -22.12 9.14
CA LEU A 77 11.13 -20.96 9.68
C LEU A 77 11.04 -21.00 11.21
N ASP A 78 11.18 -22.18 11.84
CA ASP A 78 11.17 -22.32 13.29
C ASP A 78 12.51 -21.87 13.89
N ASN A 79 13.61 -22.04 13.15
CA ASN A 79 14.94 -21.54 13.47
C ASN A 79 15.46 -20.57 12.40
N PHE A 80 14.66 -19.54 12.09
CA PHE A 80 14.96 -18.59 11.03
C PHE A 80 16.21 -17.74 11.32
N ASN A 81 17.07 -17.58 10.31
CA ASN A 81 18.17 -16.62 10.32
C ASN A 81 18.21 -15.87 8.99
N ALA A 82 18.33 -14.55 9.04
CA ALA A 82 18.26 -13.67 7.87
C ALA A 82 19.38 -13.88 6.83
N HIS A 83 20.44 -14.61 7.20
CA HIS A 83 21.53 -15.01 6.32
C HIS A 83 21.34 -16.44 5.77
N ILE A 84 20.32 -17.18 6.21
CA ILE A 84 19.96 -18.48 5.66
C ILE A 84 19.24 -18.27 4.32
N GLY A 85 19.70 -19.00 3.31
CA GLY A 85 19.09 -18.99 1.99
C GLY A 85 20.13 -19.15 0.87
N PRO A 86 19.67 -19.29 -0.37
CA PRO A 86 20.57 -19.36 -1.52
C PRO A 86 21.38 -18.08 -1.70
N CYS A 87 22.50 -18.14 -2.42
CA CYS A 87 23.31 -16.94 -2.73
C CYS A 87 22.51 -15.94 -3.59
N LYS A 88 22.91 -14.66 -3.59
CA LYS A 88 22.21 -13.57 -4.33
C LYS A 88 21.96 -13.90 -5.80
N SER A 89 22.90 -14.57 -6.46
CA SER A 89 22.74 -14.98 -7.87
C SER A 89 21.60 -15.99 -8.03
N ARG A 90 21.53 -16.99 -7.16
CA ARG A 90 20.46 -17.99 -7.17
C ARG A 90 19.11 -17.39 -6.77
N GLN A 91 19.07 -16.47 -5.80
CA GLN A 91 17.86 -15.72 -5.45
C GLN A 91 17.30 -14.98 -6.67
N ALA A 92 18.15 -14.25 -7.40
CA ALA A 92 17.75 -13.53 -8.60
C ALA A 92 17.25 -14.47 -9.71
N GLN A 93 17.91 -15.63 -9.91
CA GLN A 93 17.45 -16.65 -10.85
C GLN A 93 16.07 -17.20 -10.48
N ASN A 94 15.84 -17.49 -9.20
CA ASN A 94 14.55 -18.00 -8.71
C ASN A 94 13.42 -17.00 -9.00
N MET A 95 13.65 -15.71 -8.79
CA MET A 95 12.66 -14.66 -9.09
C MET A 95 12.45 -14.48 -10.59
N ALA A 96 13.53 -14.47 -11.38
CA ALA A 96 13.45 -14.32 -12.84
C ALA A 96 12.71 -15.50 -13.51
N ASN A 97 12.92 -16.72 -13.01
CA ASN A 97 12.29 -17.93 -13.54
C ASN A 97 10.81 -18.04 -13.17
N ASN A 98 10.39 -17.43 -12.06
CA ASN A 98 9.01 -17.49 -11.59
C ASN A 98 8.57 -16.15 -10.96
N PRO A 99 8.17 -15.16 -11.78
CA PRO A 99 7.72 -13.85 -11.28
C PRO A 99 6.44 -13.93 -10.43
N TYR A 100 5.67 -15.03 -10.53
CA TYR A 100 4.53 -15.27 -9.65
C TYR A 100 4.96 -15.44 -8.18
N THR A 101 6.18 -15.91 -7.92
CA THR A 101 6.74 -16.01 -6.57
C THR A 101 6.78 -14.65 -5.88
N SER A 102 7.32 -13.63 -6.54
CA SER A 102 7.34 -12.25 -6.03
C SER A 102 5.94 -11.72 -5.73
N ALA A 103 4.99 -11.95 -6.65
CA ALA A 103 3.61 -11.52 -6.46
C ALA A 103 2.92 -12.23 -5.28
N LYS A 104 3.17 -13.54 -5.11
CA LYS A 104 2.62 -14.34 -4.01
C LYS A 104 3.20 -13.92 -2.66
N PHE A 105 4.52 -13.70 -2.59
CA PHE A 105 5.19 -13.17 -1.41
C PHE A 105 4.66 -11.79 -1.03
N PHE A 106 4.58 -10.87 -2.01
CA PHE A 106 4.01 -9.53 -1.81
C PHE A 106 2.59 -9.62 -1.24
N HIS A 107 1.71 -10.41 -1.86
CA HIS A 107 0.33 -10.58 -1.40
C HIS A 107 0.24 -11.14 0.03
N PHE A 108 1.06 -12.14 0.35
CA PHE A 108 1.15 -12.69 1.70
C PHE A 108 1.58 -11.62 2.71
N LEU A 109 2.67 -10.92 2.42
CA LEU A 109 3.25 -9.95 3.34
C LEU A 109 2.32 -8.75 3.56
N ILE A 110 1.68 -8.24 2.51
CA ILE A 110 0.68 -7.16 2.64
C ILE A 110 -0.50 -7.62 3.52
N LYS A 111 -1.01 -8.84 3.31
CA LYS A 111 -2.07 -9.38 4.17
C LYS A 111 -1.64 -9.49 5.63
N MET A 112 -0.41 -9.95 5.88
CA MET A 112 0.13 -10.05 7.24
C MET A 112 0.30 -8.67 7.88
N ILE A 113 0.86 -7.69 7.16
CA ILE A 113 1.00 -6.32 7.66
C ILE A 113 -0.36 -5.72 8.01
N LEU A 114 -1.33 -5.84 7.10
CA LEU A 114 -2.67 -5.29 7.29
C LEU A 114 -3.44 -5.98 8.42
N GLY A 115 -3.35 -7.30 8.53
CA GLY A 115 -3.99 -8.05 9.61
C GLY A 115 -3.34 -7.77 10.97
N THR A 116 -2.02 -7.83 11.06
CA THR A 116 -1.28 -7.74 12.33
C THR A 116 -1.14 -6.31 12.83
N LEU A 117 -0.79 -5.35 11.96
CA LEU A 117 -0.55 -3.97 12.38
C LEU A 117 -1.82 -3.12 12.34
N PHE A 118 -2.66 -3.31 11.33
CA PHE A 118 -3.83 -2.44 11.10
C PHE A 118 -5.15 -3.09 11.52
N GLY A 119 -5.15 -4.36 11.95
CA GLY A 119 -6.37 -5.07 12.33
C GLY A 119 -7.34 -5.30 11.16
N VAL A 120 -6.86 -5.21 9.91
CA VAL A 120 -7.69 -5.35 8.71
C VAL A 120 -7.67 -6.80 8.23
N MET A 121 -8.80 -7.50 8.37
CA MET A 121 -8.98 -8.84 7.83
C MET A 121 -9.54 -8.82 6.41
N PHE A 122 -9.20 -9.84 5.62
CA PHE A 122 -9.65 -9.99 4.23
C PHE A 122 -10.58 -11.20 4.04
N PRO A 123 -11.75 -11.03 3.40
CA PRO A 123 -12.35 -9.77 2.94
C PRO A 123 -12.72 -8.86 4.13
N MET A 124 -12.71 -7.54 3.90
CA MET A 124 -13.06 -6.57 4.94
C MET A 124 -14.48 -6.84 5.44
N GLN A 125 -14.59 -7.17 6.72
CA GLN A 125 -15.86 -7.35 7.41
C GLN A 125 -15.83 -6.41 8.61
N GLN A 126 -16.72 -5.40 8.62
CA GLN A 126 -16.76 -4.35 9.66
C GLN A 126 -16.82 -4.92 11.09
N HIS A 127 -17.48 -6.07 11.28
CA HIS A 127 -17.58 -6.72 12.60
C HIS A 127 -16.37 -7.57 12.98
N LYS A 128 -15.36 -7.65 12.12
CA LYS A 128 -14.18 -8.49 12.31
C LYS A 128 -12.85 -7.73 12.28
N SER A 129 -12.85 -6.43 11.96
CA SER A 129 -11.65 -5.63 12.12
C SER A 129 -11.36 -5.42 13.61
N THR A 130 -10.10 -5.62 13.99
CA THR A 130 -9.61 -5.35 15.34
C THR A 130 -8.99 -3.96 15.40
N GLU A 131 -8.73 -3.48 16.60
CA GLU A 131 -7.94 -2.26 16.76
C GLU A 131 -6.50 -2.51 16.26
N GLY A 132 -6.01 -1.61 15.40
CA GLY A 132 -4.63 -1.61 14.93
C GLY A 132 -3.77 -0.62 15.71
N ILE A 133 -2.49 -0.52 15.34
CA ILE A 133 -1.50 0.36 15.98
C ILE A 133 -1.88 1.84 16.00
N PHE A 134 -2.75 2.28 15.09
CA PHE A 134 -3.19 3.68 14.98
C PHE A 134 -4.65 3.91 15.37
N SER A 135 -5.35 2.89 15.88
CA SER A 135 -6.83 2.75 16.03
C SER A 135 -7.50 1.87 14.98
N HIS A 136 -8.82 1.74 15.09
CA HIS A 136 -9.66 0.95 14.18
C HIS A 136 -9.76 1.60 12.78
N VAL A 137 -9.41 0.83 11.75
CA VAL A 137 -9.56 1.26 10.35
C VAL A 137 -11.03 1.21 9.95
N PHE A 138 -11.64 2.38 9.73
CA PHE A 138 -13.04 2.53 9.30
C PHE A 138 -13.22 2.26 7.81
N ALA A 139 -12.29 2.74 6.98
CA ALA A 139 -12.27 2.47 5.54
C ALA A 139 -10.83 2.49 5.02
N TYR A 140 -10.61 1.84 3.87
CA TYR A 140 -9.33 1.92 3.16
C TYR A 140 -9.53 1.97 1.65
N PHE A 141 -8.53 2.52 0.97
CA PHE A 141 -8.40 2.46 -0.48
C PHE A 141 -6.97 2.09 -0.82
N GLY A 142 -6.76 1.11 -1.70
CA GLY A 142 -5.43 0.58 -2.00
C GLY A 142 -5.25 0.27 -3.49
N VAL A 143 -4.09 0.64 -4.04
CA VAL A 143 -3.70 0.32 -5.42
C VAL A 143 -2.32 -0.30 -5.44
N VAL A 144 -2.22 -1.50 -6.00
CA VAL A 144 -0.95 -2.18 -6.26
C VAL A 144 -0.40 -1.67 -7.59
N LYS A 145 0.88 -1.29 -7.61
CA LYS A 145 1.59 -0.90 -8.83
C LYS A 145 2.87 -1.71 -8.97
N SER A 146 3.22 -2.03 -10.21
CA SER A 146 4.55 -2.52 -10.54
C SER A 146 5.52 -1.35 -10.56
N GLN A 147 6.63 -1.49 -9.86
CA GLN A 147 7.80 -0.62 -10.03
C GLN A 147 8.46 -0.95 -11.39
N GLY A 148 9.23 -0.01 -11.94
CA GLY A 148 9.97 -0.22 -13.20
C GLY A 148 11.02 -1.34 -13.17
N ARG A 149 11.20 -2.03 -12.03
CA ARG A 149 12.08 -3.18 -11.83
C ARG A 149 11.32 -4.50 -11.60
N GLY A 150 9.99 -4.50 -11.77
CA GLY A 150 9.14 -5.70 -11.65
C GLY A 150 8.63 -6.01 -10.25
N THR A 151 9.06 -5.27 -9.22
CA THR A 151 8.61 -5.42 -7.84
C THR A 151 7.27 -4.72 -7.61
N LEU A 152 6.44 -5.23 -6.70
CA LEU A 152 5.14 -4.65 -6.38
C LEU A 152 5.23 -3.74 -5.16
N HIS A 153 4.51 -2.62 -5.21
CA HIS A 153 4.26 -1.78 -4.04
C HIS A 153 2.79 -1.41 -3.95
N LEU A 154 2.30 -1.25 -2.73
CA LEU A 154 0.94 -0.84 -2.43
C LEU A 154 0.95 0.63 -2.01
N HIS A 155 0.21 1.46 -2.74
CA HIS A 155 -0.21 2.77 -2.22
C HIS A 155 -1.56 2.62 -1.53
N MET A 156 -1.68 3.16 -0.31
CA MET A 156 -2.88 3.03 0.48
C MET A 156 -3.27 4.33 1.17
N LEU A 157 -4.57 4.59 1.18
CA LEU A 157 -5.22 5.60 2.00
C LEU A 157 -6.05 4.89 3.07
N LEU A 158 -5.94 5.35 4.31
CA LEU A 158 -6.70 4.81 5.44
C LEU A 158 -7.54 5.92 6.08
N TRP A 159 -8.77 5.58 6.44
CA TRP A 159 -9.65 6.37 7.30
C TRP A 159 -9.71 5.66 8.65
N LEU A 160 -9.20 6.33 9.67
CA LEU A 160 -9.16 5.81 11.04
C LEU A 160 -10.38 6.32 11.81
N SER A 161 -10.89 5.49 12.70
CA SER A 161 -11.96 5.88 13.62
C SER A 161 -11.39 6.85 14.65
N ASN A 162 -12.14 7.90 14.98
CA ASN A 162 -11.74 8.92 15.96
C ASN A 162 -10.43 9.66 15.61
N ALA A 163 -10.02 9.66 14.35
CA ALA A 163 -8.93 10.55 13.92
C ALA A 163 -9.37 12.00 14.08
N PRO A 164 -8.53 12.87 14.68
CA PRO A 164 -8.84 14.29 14.78
C PRO A 164 -8.92 14.90 13.39
N SER A 165 -9.86 15.83 13.21
CA SER A 165 -9.92 16.70 12.05
C SER A 165 -8.68 17.57 11.94
N MET A 166 -8.49 18.23 10.79
CA MET A 166 -7.36 19.14 10.59
C MET A 166 -7.35 20.28 11.63
N GLU A 167 -8.52 20.85 11.94
CA GLU A 167 -8.67 21.92 12.93
C GLU A 167 -8.35 21.42 14.35
N GLU A 168 -8.85 20.23 14.73
CA GLU A 168 -8.53 19.62 16.02
C GLU A 168 -7.05 19.28 16.13
N MET A 169 -6.44 18.74 15.07
CA MET A 169 -5.02 18.44 15.02
C MET A 169 -4.18 19.72 15.19
N GLU A 170 -4.55 20.83 14.55
CA GLU A 170 -3.87 22.12 14.73
C GLU A 170 -3.94 22.64 16.18
N LEU A 171 -5.05 22.39 16.87
CA LEU A 171 -5.20 22.74 18.29
C LEU A 171 -4.40 21.79 19.19
N LEU A 172 -4.46 20.48 18.94
CA LEU A 172 -3.70 19.47 19.67
C LEU A 172 -2.19 19.69 19.54
N LEU A 173 -1.71 20.06 18.35
CA LEU A 173 -0.32 20.42 18.10
C LEU A 173 0.14 21.71 18.82
N LYS A 174 -0.74 22.42 19.53
CA LYS A 174 -0.36 23.53 20.44
C LYS A 174 -0.39 23.12 21.91
N CYS A 175 -0.91 21.93 22.22
CA CYS A 175 -1.03 21.42 23.59
C CYS A 175 0.26 20.70 24.02
N PRO A 176 0.90 21.10 25.13
CA PRO A 176 2.11 20.43 25.65
C PRO A 176 1.90 18.94 25.94
N ASP A 177 0.75 18.56 26.49
CA ASP A 177 0.47 17.16 26.84
C ASP A 177 0.41 16.26 25.59
N PHE A 178 -0.16 16.80 24.50
CA PHE A 178 -0.18 16.08 23.22
C PHE A 178 1.22 15.94 22.62
N HIS A 179 2.10 16.94 22.79
CA HIS A 179 3.50 16.83 22.35
C HIS A 179 4.23 15.70 23.04
N GLU A 180 4.08 15.58 24.36
CA GLU A 180 4.70 14.47 25.11
C GLU A 180 4.12 13.12 24.68
N CYS A 181 2.80 13.02 24.50
CA CYS A 181 2.17 11.82 23.96
C CYS A 181 2.74 11.41 22.58
N VAL A 182 2.95 12.36 21.66
CA VAL A 182 3.55 12.10 20.34
C VAL A 182 5.02 11.68 20.47
N LYS A 183 5.80 12.31 21.37
CA LYS A 183 7.20 11.92 21.62
C LYS A 183 7.29 10.50 22.15
N ASP A 184 6.43 10.14 23.09
CA ASP A 184 6.41 8.80 23.69
C ASP A 184 6.00 7.76 22.65
N PHE A 185 5.00 8.07 21.81
CA PHE A 185 4.64 7.22 20.67
C PHE A 185 5.81 7.00 19.71
N ILE A 186 6.53 8.07 19.33
CA ILE A 186 7.70 7.98 18.44
C ILE A 186 8.80 7.14 19.07
N LYS A 187 9.15 7.37 20.35
CA LYS A 187 10.17 6.60 21.06
C LYS A 187 9.81 5.12 21.17
N ALA A 188 8.54 4.80 21.40
CA ALA A 188 8.06 3.43 21.51
C ALA A 188 8.00 2.71 20.15
N SER A 189 7.89 3.45 19.05
CA SER A 189 7.64 2.87 17.71
C SER A 189 8.86 2.89 16.79
N ILE A 190 9.70 3.94 16.87
CA ILE A 190 10.81 4.16 15.95
C ILE A 190 12.11 3.91 16.70
N HIS A 191 12.73 2.77 16.39
CA HIS A 191 14.04 2.39 16.90
C HIS A 191 15.06 2.44 15.77
N ALA A 192 16.16 3.15 15.98
CA ALA A 192 17.32 3.05 15.10
C ALA A 192 18.09 1.78 15.49
N TYR A 193 18.06 0.76 14.65
CA TYR A 193 18.94 -0.38 14.81
C TYR A 193 20.32 -0.02 14.27
N LEU A 194 21.27 0.24 15.16
CA LEU A 194 22.70 0.30 14.85
C LEU A 194 23.41 -0.86 15.56
N PRO A 195 24.04 -1.79 14.84
CA PRO A 195 24.84 -2.85 15.46
C PRO A 195 25.90 -2.25 16.39
N GLY A 196 25.86 -2.58 17.68
CA GLY A 196 26.80 -2.08 18.69
C GLY A 196 26.36 -0.83 19.47
N LEU A 197 25.13 -0.35 19.27
CA LEU A 197 24.53 0.81 19.96
C LEU A 197 23.17 0.48 20.57
N GLU A 198 22.94 -0.80 20.88
CA GLU A 198 21.73 -1.28 21.54
C GLU A 198 21.62 -0.64 22.94
N SER A 199 20.61 0.20 23.13
CA SER A 199 20.20 0.77 24.42
C SER A 199 18.91 0.08 24.86
#